data_AF-A0A0V1HF65-F1
#
_entry.id   AF-A0A0V1HF65-F1
#
_cell.length_a   1.000
_cell.length_b   1.000
_cell.length_c   1.000
_cell.angle_alpha   90.00
_cell.angle_beta   90.00
_cell.angle_gamma   90.00
#
_symmetry.space_group_name_H-M   'P 1'
#
loop_
_entity.id
_entity.type
_entity.pdbx_description
1 polymer ?
#
loop_
_entity_poly.entity_id
_entity_poly.type
_entity_poly.pdbx_seq_one_letter_code
_entity_poly.pdbx_strand_id
1 'polypeptide(L)'
;LQKIINSNRVIELFISSFLFFLLLIQVSKECLRMHGESEFVSVKISELNHCHGDNNILSNEGELEKVSFCFKVPLLSGKLKNNTNDLIHCTKQAQLVINDFLTSLNSKDLEDVKNINICIHGFPYSQTECQYSASHWSAGRCQPYEMLKKFYEWTTVAIPNDALIRKQSFPFDCTDKRRSYVEIFEHLQKSSTATLFYIHGGFWQEGTSQINGEAIYDLIDEQIRFATLEYRMAPMVTMQEIVNDVIQGVLLLVELSNSKYGSAPIYVVGHSAGAHLICMALSKIKNEQLSLIRGIVLLSGVYNLQPLVKSYIGNAVRLTEEMALQYSPIFETQILPQMNDNSMPNLKVLLIVGENESDAFKDQTNSMYNHLLREVSTRNGAIIISKHVAPAEDHLSLVQSLSNSQSWLRKLLKECMES
;
A
#
# COMPACT_ATOMS: atom_id res chain seq x y z
N LEU A 1 -4.26 -21.93 -33.75
CA LEU A 1 -3.34 -20.79 -33.62
C LEU A 1 -3.51 -19.79 -34.76
N GLN A 2 -3.14 -20.10 -36.01
CA GLN A 2 -3.30 -19.16 -37.14
C GLN A 2 -4.73 -18.67 -37.41
N LYS A 3 -5.76 -19.49 -37.11
CA LYS A 3 -7.18 -19.08 -37.16
C LYS A 3 -7.65 -18.20 -35.98
N ILE A 4 -6.92 -18.22 -34.86
CA ILE A 4 -7.24 -17.45 -33.63
C ILE A 4 -6.59 -16.05 -33.68
N ILE A 5 -5.53 -15.89 -34.48
CA ILE A 5 -4.68 -14.70 -34.58
C ILE A 5 -5.35 -13.52 -35.33
N ASN A 6 -6.55 -13.70 -35.90
CA ASN A 6 -7.20 -12.66 -36.72
C ASN A 6 -8.04 -11.61 -35.95
N SER A 7 -7.99 -11.56 -34.62
CA SER A 7 -8.70 -10.55 -33.81
C SER A 7 -7.76 -9.78 -32.87
N ASN A 8 -7.45 -8.52 -33.27
CA ASN A 8 -6.43 -7.63 -32.71
C ASN A 8 -6.57 -7.19 -31.22
N ARG A 9 -7.49 -7.77 -30.43
CA ARG A 9 -7.70 -7.36 -29.01
C ARG A 9 -7.55 -8.48 -27.99
N VAL A 10 -7.38 -9.73 -28.43
CA VAL A 10 -7.18 -10.89 -27.52
C VAL A 10 -5.67 -11.21 -27.35
N ILE A 11 -4.80 -10.52 -28.08
CA ILE A 11 -3.38 -10.86 -28.24
C ILE A 11 -2.56 -10.62 -26.96
N GLU A 12 -2.73 -9.50 -26.26
CA GLU A 12 -1.88 -9.14 -25.10
C GLU A 12 -2.02 -10.10 -23.92
N LEU A 13 -3.26 -10.37 -23.49
CA LEU A 13 -3.55 -11.29 -22.39
C LEU A 13 -3.23 -12.75 -22.76
N PHE A 14 -3.46 -13.13 -24.03
CA PHE A 14 -3.23 -14.48 -24.50
C PHE A 14 -1.74 -14.78 -24.65
N ILE A 15 -0.94 -13.88 -25.22
CA ILE A 15 0.51 -14.08 -25.36
C ILE A 15 1.20 -14.05 -24.00
N SER A 16 0.87 -13.11 -23.10
CA SER A 16 1.46 -13.06 -21.76
C SER A 16 1.14 -14.30 -20.93
N SER A 17 -0.13 -14.72 -20.92
CA SER A 17 -0.55 -15.94 -20.21
C SER A 17 0.03 -17.21 -20.84
N PHE A 18 0.17 -17.26 -22.17
CA PHE A 18 0.74 -18.39 -22.89
C PHE A 18 2.26 -18.49 -22.74
N LEU A 19 2.99 -17.37 -22.74
CA LEU A 19 4.42 -17.33 -22.46
C LEU A 19 4.71 -17.70 -21.00
N PHE A 20 3.91 -17.19 -20.05
CA PHE A 20 3.98 -17.60 -18.66
C PHE A 20 3.70 -19.09 -18.48
N PHE A 21 2.78 -19.64 -19.26
CA PHE A 21 2.48 -21.07 -19.28
C PHE A 21 3.63 -21.90 -19.88
N LEU A 22 4.25 -21.43 -20.97
CA LEU A 22 5.47 -22.04 -21.53
C LEU A 22 6.64 -21.99 -20.56
N LEU A 23 6.81 -20.86 -19.83
CA LEU A 23 7.79 -20.71 -18.74
C LEU A 23 7.55 -21.78 -17.66
N LEU A 24 6.32 -21.90 -17.16
CA LEU A 24 5.95 -22.89 -16.15
C LEU A 24 6.22 -24.33 -16.61
N ILE A 25 5.89 -24.66 -17.86
CA ILE A 25 6.17 -25.99 -18.44
C ILE A 25 7.68 -26.24 -18.52
N GLN A 26 8.45 -25.26 -18.99
CA GLN A 26 9.88 -25.44 -19.20
C GLN A 26 10.66 -25.50 -17.88
N VAL A 27 10.33 -24.64 -16.91
CA VAL A 27 10.86 -24.72 -15.55
C VAL A 27 10.54 -26.08 -14.93
N SER A 28 9.31 -26.56 -15.08
CA SER A 28 8.91 -27.87 -14.56
C SER A 28 9.67 -29.02 -15.23
N LYS A 29 9.85 -28.99 -16.56
CA LYS A 29 10.64 -29.99 -17.30
C LYS A 29 12.11 -30.03 -16.86
N GLU A 30 12.71 -28.85 -16.69
CA GLU A 30 14.13 -28.76 -16.33
C GLU A 30 14.36 -29.18 -14.87
N CYS A 31 13.44 -28.81 -13.98
CA CYS A 31 13.39 -29.30 -12.60
C CYS A 31 13.29 -30.83 -12.52
N LEU A 32 12.37 -31.43 -13.30
CA LEU A 32 12.19 -32.89 -13.36
C LEU A 32 13.46 -33.58 -13.92
N ARG A 33 14.11 -32.98 -14.93
CA ARG A 33 15.37 -33.46 -15.51
C ARG A 33 16.51 -33.44 -14.50
N MET A 34 16.67 -32.37 -13.73
CA MET A 34 17.72 -32.24 -12.71
C MET A 34 17.57 -33.23 -11.55
N HIS A 35 16.34 -33.64 -11.24
CA HIS A 35 16.05 -34.57 -10.13
C HIS A 35 15.77 -36.01 -10.57
N GLY A 36 15.93 -36.33 -11.86
CA GLY A 36 15.81 -37.69 -12.39
C GLY A 36 14.37 -38.24 -12.41
N GLU A 37 13.35 -37.37 -12.41
CA GLU A 37 11.94 -37.75 -12.45
C GLU A 37 11.43 -37.66 -13.90
N SER A 38 10.83 -38.73 -14.43
CA SER A 38 10.38 -38.83 -15.82
C SER A 38 8.85 -38.86 -15.92
N GLU A 39 8.17 -37.77 -15.57
CA GLU A 39 6.75 -37.60 -15.92
C GLU A 39 6.60 -36.65 -17.11
N PHE A 40 6.04 -37.18 -18.20
CA PHE A 40 5.78 -36.45 -19.43
C PHE A 40 4.64 -35.43 -19.23
N VAL A 41 4.93 -34.15 -19.46
CA VAL A 41 3.89 -33.11 -19.56
C VAL A 41 3.25 -33.18 -20.96
N SER A 42 2.07 -33.77 -21.08
CA SER A 42 1.26 -33.70 -22.32
C SER A 42 0.25 -32.55 -22.23
N VAL A 43 0.30 -31.61 -23.18
CA VAL A 43 -0.70 -30.54 -23.32
C VAL A 43 -1.74 -30.97 -24.35
N LYS A 44 -2.99 -31.22 -23.93
CA LYS A 44 -4.12 -31.42 -24.85
C LYS A 44 -4.92 -30.12 -24.95
N ILE A 45 -5.09 -29.62 -26.17
CA ILE A 45 -5.99 -28.50 -26.49
C ILE A 45 -7.25 -29.13 -27.12
N SER A 46 -8.41 -29.00 -26.49
CA SER A 46 -9.69 -29.46 -27.05
C SER A 46 -10.65 -28.29 -27.22
N GLU A 47 -11.30 -28.20 -28.39
CA GLU A 47 -12.42 -27.28 -28.64
C GLU A 47 -13.64 -27.69 -27.79
N LEU A 48 -14.22 -26.75 -27.04
CA LEU A 48 -15.44 -26.95 -26.26
C LEU A 48 -16.65 -26.56 -27.12
N ASN A 49 -17.42 -27.55 -27.58
CA ASN A 49 -18.78 -27.33 -28.05
C ASN A 49 -19.74 -27.23 -26.84
N HIS A 50 -20.70 -26.31 -26.96
CA HIS A 50 -21.82 -25.99 -26.07
C HIS A 50 -22.12 -26.97 -24.92
N CYS A 51 -22.18 -26.43 -23.70
CA CYS A 51 -23.00 -26.97 -22.62
C CYS A 51 -24.00 -25.89 -22.19
N HIS A 52 -25.20 -25.90 -22.79
CA HIS A 52 -26.38 -25.26 -22.22
C HIS A 52 -27.30 -26.34 -21.65
N GLY A 53 -27.60 -26.22 -20.37
CA GLY A 53 -28.86 -26.65 -19.78
C GLY A 53 -29.62 -25.40 -19.32
N ASP A 54 -30.76 -25.16 -19.97
CA ASP A 54 -31.93 -24.37 -19.59
C ASP A 54 -31.86 -22.82 -19.44
N ASN A 55 -32.22 -22.19 -20.56
CA ASN A 55 -33.32 -21.25 -20.81
C ASN A 55 -33.57 -19.99 -19.93
N ASN A 56 -33.60 -18.87 -20.68
CA ASN A 56 -34.29 -17.58 -20.48
C ASN A 56 -33.58 -16.51 -19.65
N ILE A 57 -32.93 -15.54 -20.33
CA ILE A 57 -33.49 -14.21 -20.66
C ILE A 57 -32.57 -13.53 -21.69
N LEU A 58 -33.18 -13.04 -22.78
CA LEU A 58 -32.58 -12.18 -23.81
C LEU A 58 -32.44 -10.75 -23.29
N SER A 59 -31.29 -10.10 -23.53
CA SER A 59 -31.25 -8.76 -24.16
C SER A 59 -29.81 -8.27 -24.45
N ASN A 60 -29.51 -8.20 -25.74
CA ASN A 60 -28.82 -7.14 -26.50
C ASN A 60 -27.46 -6.55 -26.05
N GLU A 61 -26.57 -6.55 -27.06
CA GLU A 61 -25.38 -5.71 -27.28
C GLU A 61 -24.09 -6.02 -26.50
N GLY A 62 -23.17 -6.74 -27.19
CA GLY A 62 -21.73 -6.44 -27.10
C GLY A 62 -20.89 -7.10 -25.98
N GLU A 63 -21.33 -8.19 -25.36
CA GLU A 63 -20.54 -8.86 -24.32
C GLU A 63 -19.47 -9.82 -24.87
N LEU A 64 -18.23 -9.61 -24.44
CA LEU A 64 -17.10 -10.54 -24.58
C LEU A 64 -17.45 -11.88 -23.92
N GLU A 65 -17.57 -12.95 -24.72
CA GLU A 65 -17.64 -14.32 -24.21
C GLU A 65 -16.42 -14.61 -23.32
N LYS A 66 -16.65 -14.95 -22.05
CA LYS A 66 -15.61 -15.42 -21.12
C LYS A 66 -15.02 -16.73 -21.65
N VAL A 67 -13.87 -16.65 -22.33
CA VAL A 67 -13.10 -17.84 -22.68
C VAL A 67 -12.32 -18.30 -21.45
N SER A 68 -12.72 -19.43 -20.85
CA SER A 68 -12.02 -20.04 -19.72
C SER A 68 -11.11 -21.16 -20.22
N PHE A 69 -9.81 -21.06 -19.92
CA PHE A 69 -8.83 -22.10 -20.25
C PHE A 69 -8.48 -22.89 -18.99
N CYS A 70 -8.64 -24.22 -19.02
CA CYS A 70 -8.32 -25.10 -17.91
C CYS A 70 -7.03 -25.88 -18.22
N PHE A 71 -5.97 -25.65 -17.43
CA PHE A 71 -4.69 -26.33 -17.60
C PHE A 71 -4.38 -27.21 -16.38
N LYS A 72 -4.04 -28.48 -16.61
CA LYS A 72 -3.51 -29.37 -15.58
C LYS A 72 -1.99 -29.30 -15.61
N VAL A 73 -1.39 -28.66 -14.61
CA VAL A 73 0.07 -28.62 -14.42
C VAL A 73 0.42 -29.56 -13.27
N PRO A 74 1.39 -30.49 -13.41
CA PRO A 74 1.90 -31.24 -12.27
C PRO A 74 2.56 -30.26 -11.31
N LEU A 75 2.11 -30.22 -10.06
CA LEU A 75 2.76 -29.44 -9.01
C LEU A 75 4.21 -29.94 -8.85
N LEU A 76 5.17 -29.00 -8.92
CA LEU A 76 6.59 -29.23 -8.64
C LEU A 76 6.72 -30.11 -7.37
N SER A 77 7.38 -31.25 -7.50
CA SER A 77 7.55 -32.19 -6.39
C SER A 77 8.22 -31.50 -5.20
N GLY A 78 7.84 -31.88 -3.98
CA GLY A 78 8.19 -31.17 -2.73
C GLY A 78 9.69 -30.98 -2.43
N LYS A 79 10.59 -31.50 -3.27
CA LYS A 79 12.05 -31.35 -3.16
C LYS A 79 12.56 -29.96 -3.58
N LEU A 80 11.82 -29.19 -4.40
CA LEU A 80 12.25 -27.87 -4.88
C LEU A 80 12.04 -26.71 -3.91
N LYS A 81 11.32 -26.91 -2.80
CA LYS A 81 10.99 -25.84 -1.85
C LYS A 81 12.20 -25.22 -1.14
N ASN A 82 13.38 -25.86 -1.17
CA ASN A 82 14.48 -25.50 -0.27
C ASN A 82 15.83 -25.14 -0.94
N ASN A 83 15.95 -25.09 -2.27
CA ASN A 83 17.22 -24.76 -2.91
C ASN A 83 17.10 -23.61 -3.92
N THR A 84 17.39 -22.39 -3.46
CA THR A 84 17.25 -21.13 -4.21
C THR A 84 18.13 -21.11 -5.48
N ASN A 85 19.29 -21.77 -5.44
CA ASN A 85 20.23 -21.82 -6.57
C ASN A 85 19.70 -22.67 -7.74
N ASP A 86 18.99 -23.77 -7.45
CA ASP A 86 18.41 -24.64 -8.47
C ASP A 86 17.21 -23.95 -9.16
N LEU A 87 16.42 -23.19 -8.40
CA LEU A 87 15.34 -22.38 -8.95
C LEU A 87 15.89 -21.25 -9.85
N ILE A 88 16.94 -20.55 -9.42
CA ILE A 88 17.63 -19.54 -10.26
C ILE A 88 18.18 -20.18 -11.54
N HIS A 89 18.76 -21.39 -11.46
CA HIS A 89 19.25 -22.11 -12.63
C HIS A 89 18.12 -22.49 -13.60
N CYS A 90 17.02 -23.05 -13.08
CA CYS A 90 15.86 -23.42 -13.88
C CYS A 90 15.19 -22.22 -14.54
N THR A 91 15.08 -21.08 -13.84
CA THR A 91 14.57 -19.83 -14.41
C THR A 91 15.49 -19.31 -15.51
N LYS A 92 16.82 -19.39 -15.34
CA LYS A 92 17.79 -19.02 -16.38
C LYS A 92 17.68 -19.91 -17.63
N GLN A 93 17.50 -21.22 -17.47
CA GLN A 93 17.31 -22.14 -18.60
C GLN A 93 15.96 -21.93 -19.30
N ALA A 94 14.89 -21.68 -18.55
CA ALA A 94 13.59 -21.33 -19.11
C ALA A 94 13.64 -20.00 -19.88
N GLN A 95 14.42 -19.03 -19.40
CA GLN A 95 14.67 -17.78 -20.12
C GLN A 95 15.36 -18.01 -21.48
N LEU A 96 16.29 -18.97 -21.58
CA LEU A 96 16.94 -19.30 -22.86
C LEU A 96 15.95 -19.88 -23.87
N VAL A 97 15.07 -20.79 -23.43
CA VAL A 97 14.04 -21.39 -24.29
C VAL A 97 12.98 -20.37 -24.70
N ILE A 98 12.64 -19.44 -23.81
CA ILE A 98 11.79 -18.30 -24.17
C ILE A 98 12.51 -17.45 -25.21
N ASN A 99 13.77 -17.11 -25.02
CA ASN A 99 14.53 -16.32 -26.00
C ASN A 99 14.59 -17.01 -27.38
N ASP A 100 14.75 -18.34 -27.44
CA ASP A 100 14.70 -19.13 -28.67
C ASP A 100 13.30 -19.15 -29.30
N PHE A 101 12.24 -19.23 -28.49
CA PHE A 101 10.87 -19.11 -28.99
C PHE A 101 10.58 -17.69 -29.51
N LEU A 102 11.05 -16.65 -28.82
CA LEU A 102 10.88 -15.26 -29.22
C LEU A 102 11.64 -14.91 -30.49
N THR A 103 12.79 -15.53 -30.74
CA THR A 103 13.52 -15.39 -32.01
C THR A 103 12.82 -16.10 -33.18
N SER A 104 11.88 -17.01 -32.91
CA SER A 104 11.05 -17.69 -33.92
C SER A 104 9.73 -16.97 -34.28
N LEU A 105 9.38 -15.91 -33.57
CA LEU A 105 8.20 -15.07 -33.86
C LEU A 105 8.55 -13.99 -34.89
N ASN A 106 7.56 -13.49 -35.64
CA ASN A 106 7.79 -12.43 -36.63
C ASN A 106 7.98 -11.06 -35.96
N SER A 107 8.65 -10.13 -36.64
CA SER A 107 9.24 -8.90 -36.09
C SER A 107 8.31 -7.94 -35.36
N LYS A 108 6.99 -8.05 -35.54
CA LYS A 108 6.00 -7.19 -34.87
C LYS A 108 5.60 -7.70 -33.48
N ASP A 109 5.55 -9.03 -33.30
CA ASP A 109 5.29 -9.66 -32.00
C ASP A 109 6.53 -9.65 -31.08
N LEU A 110 7.72 -9.45 -31.67
CA LEU A 110 9.01 -9.35 -30.99
C LEU A 110 9.24 -8.02 -30.28
N GLU A 111 8.65 -6.92 -30.76
CA GLU A 111 8.76 -5.60 -30.11
C GLU A 111 7.99 -5.55 -28.79
N ASP A 112 6.84 -6.20 -28.71
CA ASP A 112 6.01 -6.22 -27.49
C ASP A 112 6.56 -7.15 -26.41
N VAL A 113 7.22 -8.26 -26.79
CA VAL A 113 7.80 -9.19 -25.81
C VAL A 113 9.23 -8.81 -25.38
N LYS A 114 10.00 -8.11 -26.22
CA LYS A 114 11.29 -7.50 -25.80
C LYS A 114 11.10 -6.39 -24.75
N ASN A 115 9.88 -5.90 -24.56
CA ASN A 115 9.51 -4.89 -23.58
C ASN A 115 8.96 -5.46 -22.27
N ILE A 116 9.10 -6.76 -22.00
CA ILE A 116 8.85 -7.28 -20.64
C ILE A 116 9.92 -6.68 -19.72
N ASN A 117 9.53 -5.62 -19.03
CA ASN A 117 10.38 -5.03 -18.02
C ASN A 117 10.51 -6.02 -16.86
N ILE A 118 11.74 -6.45 -16.59
CA ILE A 118 12.06 -7.25 -15.42
C ILE A 118 12.80 -6.34 -14.43
N CYS A 119 12.29 -6.24 -13.21
CA CYS A 119 12.92 -5.42 -12.19
C CYS A 119 14.18 -6.08 -11.61
N ILE A 120 14.94 -5.35 -10.79
CA ILE A 120 16.14 -5.89 -10.10
C ILE A 120 15.86 -7.13 -9.24
N HIS A 121 14.60 -7.35 -8.84
CA HIS A 121 14.15 -8.51 -8.06
C HIS A 121 13.61 -9.67 -8.92
N GLY A 122 13.62 -9.54 -10.25
CA GLY A 122 13.24 -10.62 -11.18
C GLY A 122 11.74 -10.73 -11.49
N PHE A 123 10.94 -9.73 -11.12
CA PHE A 123 9.49 -9.69 -11.39
C PHE A 123 9.16 -8.88 -12.65
N PRO A 124 8.04 -9.16 -13.34
CA PRO A 124 7.67 -8.53 -14.61
C PRO A 124 7.09 -7.11 -14.41
N TYR A 125 7.87 -6.24 -13.79
CA TYR A 125 7.56 -4.83 -13.54
C TYR A 125 8.69 -3.94 -14.05
N SER A 126 8.36 -2.70 -14.44
CA SER A 126 9.36 -1.66 -14.67
C SER A 126 10.20 -1.39 -13.41
N GLN A 127 11.41 -0.85 -13.60
CA GLN A 127 12.23 -0.48 -12.46
C GLN A 127 11.55 0.57 -11.58
N THR A 128 10.83 1.52 -12.18
CA THR A 128 10.01 2.49 -11.45
C THR A 128 8.92 1.81 -10.63
N GLU A 129 8.17 0.88 -11.21
CA GLU A 129 7.14 0.12 -10.47
C GLU A 129 7.73 -0.68 -9.32
N CYS A 130 8.89 -1.30 -9.52
CA CYS A 130 9.59 -2.01 -8.47
C CYS A 130 10.00 -1.08 -7.32
N GLN A 131 10.47 0.13 -7.62
CA GLN A 131 10.84 1.12 -6.61
C GLN A 131 9.64 1.56 -5.77
N TYR A 132 8.43 1.59 -6.31
CA TYR A 132 7.22 1.93 -5.55
C TYR A 132 6.50 0.74 -4.93
N SER A 133 7.00 -0.47 -5.15
CA SER A 133 6.38 -1.67 -4.63
C SER A 133 7.04 -2.08 -3.31
N ALA A 134 6.48 -1.56 -2.21
CA ALA A 134 6.95 -1.76 -0.85
C ALA A 134 7.30 -3.22 -0.51
N SER A 135 6.42 -4.16 -0.87
CA SER A 135 6.58 -5.59 -0.58
C SER A 135 7.73 -6.27 -1.33
N HIS A 136 8.25 -5.68 -2.41
CA HIS A 136 9.47 -6.17 -3.07
C HIS A 136 10.75 -5.85 -2.30
N TRP A 137 10.73 -4.79 -1.48
CA TRP A 137 11.91 -4.30 -0.77
C TRP A 137 12.00 -4.75 0.69
N SER A 138 10.92 -5.31 1.25
CA SER A 138 10.90 -5.84 2.61
C SER A 138 12.02 -6.85 2.86
N ALA A 139 12.81 -6.63 3.93
CA ALA A 139 14.02 -7.39 4.19
C ALA A 139 13.70 -8.82 4.66
N GLY A 140 14.14 -9.82 3.91
CA GLY A 140 14.16 -11.22 4.36
C GLY A 140 12.96 -12.11 3.95
N ARG A 141 12.98 -12.56 2.69
CA ARG A 141 12.56 -13.91 2.21
C ARG A 141 11.10 -14.36 2.39
N CYS A 142 10.19 -13.77 1.62
CA CYS A 142 9.07 -14.52 1.04
C CYS A 142 8.55 -13.77 -0.20
N GLN A 143 7.67 -14.39 -0.98
CA GLN A 143 7.14 -13.72 -2.17
C GLN A 143 6.38 -12.44 -1.75
N PRO A 144 6.37 -11.35 -2.56
CA PRO A 144 5.72 -10.08 -2.20
C PRO A 144 4.28 -10.25 -1.69
N TYR A 145 3.53 -11.19 -2.28
CA TYR A 145 2.19 -11.57 -1.84
C TYR A 145 2.16 -12.18 -0.42
N GLU A 146 3.12 -13.03 -0.08
CA GLU A 146 3.22 -13.64 1.25
C GLU A 146 3.55 -12.59 2.32
N MET A 147 4.37 -11.59 1.99
CA MET A 147 4.63 -10.44 2.87
C MET A 147 3.35 -9.66 3.17
N LEU A 148 2.59 -9.30 2.12
CA LEU A 148 1.32 -8.59 2.28
C LEU A 148 0.31 -9.42 3.08
N LYS A 149 0.23 -10.73 2.81
CA LYS A 149 -0.64 -11.63 3.56
C LYS A 149 -0.32 -11.64 5.06
N LYS A 150 0.96 -11.80 5.42
CA LYS A 150 1.40 -11.76 6.83
C LYS A 150 1.11 -10.41 7.48
N PHE A 151 1.29 -9.32 6.75
CA PHE A 151 0.97 -7.98 7.24
C PHE A 151 -0.53 -7.85 7.55
N TYR A 152 -1.41 -8.27 6.64
CA TYR A 152 -2.85 -8.25 6.89
C TYR A 152 -3.28 -9.20 8.01
N GLU A 153 -2.70 -10.41 8.11
CA GLU A 153 -2.92 -11.31 9.24
C GLU A 153 -2.56 -10.62 10.57
N TRP A 154 -1.42 -9.91 10.62
CA TRP A 154 -1.00 -9.14 11.79
C TRP A 154 -1.99 -8.01 12.15
N THR A 155 -2.57 -7.31 11.17
CA THR A 155 -3.56 -6.25 11.44
C THR A 155 -4.86 -6.77 12.06
N THR A 156 -5.15 -8.07 11.93
CA THR A 156 -6.42 -8.68 12.39
C THR A 156 -6.35 -9.29 13.78
N VAL A 157 -5.20 -9.23 14.45
CA VAL A 157 -5.07 -9.70 15.84
C VAL A 157 -6.06 -8.95 16.72
N ALA A 158 -6.87 -9.68 17.48
CA ALA A 158 -7.91 -9.09 18.31
C ALA A 158 -7.33 -8.41 19.55
N ILE A 159 -8.06 -7.42 20.08
CA ILE A 159 -7.76 -6.83 21.38
C ILE A 159 -7.93 -7.89 22.48
N PRO A 160 -7.04 -7.98 23.49
CA PRO A 160 -7.20 -8.90 24.61
C PRO A 160 -8.57 -8.76 25.30
N ASN A 161 -9.24 -9.88 25.58
CA ASN A 161 -10.63 -9.89 26.08
C ASN A 161 -10.78 -9.27 27.49
N ASP A 162 -9.73 -9.32 28.30
CA ASP A 162 -9.66 -8.75 29.64
C ASP A 162 -9.23 -7.27 29.65
N ALA A 163 -8.94 -6.69 28.49
CA ALA A 163 -8.58 -5.30 28.37
C ALA A 163 -9.73 -4.37 28.74
N LEU A 164 -9.46 -3.37 29.59
CA LEU A 164 -10.42 -2.34 29.98
C LEU A 164 -10.52 -1.24 28.91
N ILE A 165 -10.89 -1.61 27.69
CA ILE A 165 -10.93 -0.72 26.53
C ILE A 165 -12.37 -0.46 26.12
N ARG A 166 -12.69 0.82 25.90
CA ARG A 166 -13.91 1.27 25.25
C ARG A 166 -13.62 1.50 23.78
N LYS A 167 -14.40 0.86 22.91
CA LYS A 167 -14.36 1.04 21.46
C LYS A 167 -15.64 1.76 21.00
N GLN A 168 -15.51 2.83 20.23
CA GLN A 168 -16.63 3.57 19.65
C GLN A 168 -16.34 3.94 18.19
N SER A 169 -17.34 3.80 17.31
CA SER A 169 -17.23 4.15 15.88
C SER A 169 -18.16 5.32 15.54
N PHE A 170 -17.62 6.30 14.82
CA PHE A 170 -18.28 7.54 14.45
C PHE A 170 -18.22 7.74 12.93
N PRO A 171 -19.31 7.43 12.20
CA PRO A 171 -19.37 7.69 10.76
C PRO A 171 -19.48 9.20 10.48
N PHE A 172 -18.79 9.70 9.46
CA PHE A 172 -18.85 11.10 9.02
C PHE A 172 -19.44 11.28 7.62
N ASP A 173 -19.63 10.20 6.86
CA ASP A 173 -20.33 10.23 5.57
C ASP A 173 -21.58 9.36 5.64
N CYS A 174 -22.67 9.83 5.05
CA CYS A 174 -23.92 9.09 4.93
C CYS A 174 -23.97 8.18 3.70
N THR A 175 -23.06 8.34 2.73
CA THR A 175 -23.10 7.61 1.45
C THR A 175 -22.50 6.20 1.51
N ASP A 176 -21.35 6.01 2.20
CA ASP A 176 -20.84 4.67 2.54
C ASP A 176 -20.26 4.61 3.96
N LYS A 177 -21.16 4.40 4.93
CA LYS A 177 -20.80 4.26 6.35
C LYS A 177 -19.86 3.09 6.66
N ARG A 178 -19.69 2.13 5.74
CA ARG A 178 -18.76 1.00 5.93
C ARG A 178 -17.31 1.39 5.68
N ARG A 179 -17.07 2.52 5.03
CA ARG A 179 -15.75 2.99 4.61
C ARG A 179 -15.46 4.44 5.00
N SER A 180 -16.33 5.08 5.77
CA SER A 180 -16.16 6.49 6.16
C SER A 180 -16.51 6.68 7.63
N TYR A 181 -15.57 6.29 8.50
CA TYR A 181 -15.73 6.40 9.96
C TYR A 181 -14.40 6.62 10.68
N VAL A 182 -14.49 7.29 11.83
CA VAL A 182 -13.42 7.36 12.82
C VAL A 182 -13.75 6.37 13.94
N GLU A 183 -12.81 5.49 14.26
CA GLU A 183 -12.93 4.57 15.37
C GLU A 183 -11.98 4.98 16.49
N ILE A 184 -12.49 5.05 17.72
CA ILE A 184 -11.77 5.55 18.89
C ILE A 184 -11.74 4.45 19.96
N PHE A 185 -10.55 4.24 20.50
CA PHE A 185 -10.24 3.29 21.56
C PHE A 185 -9.60 4.03 22.74
N GLU A 186 -10.18 3.88 23.93
CA GLU A 186 -9.68 4.52 25.14
C GLU A 186 -9.83 3.62 26.36
N HIS A 187 -9.08 3.93 27.42
CA HIS A 187 -9.21 3.19 28.68
C HIS A 187 -10.56 3.52 29.34
N LEU A 188 -11.26 2.51 29.86
CA LEU A 188 -12.56 2.68 30.52
C LEU A 188 -12.53 3.54 31.80
N GLN A 189 -11.37 3.71 32.41
CA GLN A 189 -11.20 4.21 33.79
C GLN A 189 -10.11 5.27 33.92
N LYS A 190 -9.08 5.25 33.05
CA LYS A 190 -7.99 6.22 33.06
C LYS A 190 -8.24 7.29 31.98
N SER A 191 -8.01 8.55 32.31
CA SER A 191 -8.00 9.63 31.32
C SER A 191 -6.78 9.50 30.42
N SER A 192 -6.93 9.82 29.13
CA SER A 192 -5.81 9.82 28.20
C SER A 192 -5.01 11.11 28.24
N THR A 193 -3.70 11.00 28.16
CA THR A 193 -2.76 12.14 28.12
C THR A 193 -2.45 12.61 26.70
N ALA A 194 -2.66 11.74 25.71
CA ALA A 194 -2.52 12.03 24.29
C ALA A 194 -3.49 11.19 23.46
N THR A 195 -3.72 11.59 22.22
CA THR A 195 -4.43 10.79 21.20
C THR A 195 -3.51 10.54 20.02
N LEU A 196 -3.25 9.27 19.70
CA LEU A 196 -2.59 8.86 18.47
C LEU A 196 -3.66 8.59 17.41
N PHE A 197 -3.69 9.38 16.33
CA PHE A 197 -4.66 9.24 15.25
C PHE A 197 -4.02 8.64 14.00
N TYR A 198 -4.29 7.37 13.73
CA TYR A 198 -3.70 6.62 12.64
C TYR A 198 -4.52 6.68 11.34
N ILE A 199 -3.84 6.92 10.23
CA ILE A 199 -4.39 6.92 8.88
C ILE A 199 -3.58 5.93 8.04
N HIS A 200 -4.23 4.85 7.61
CA HIS A 200 -3.55 3.72 6.97
C HIS A 200 -3.08 4.02 5.53
N GLY A 201 -2.24 3.15 5.00
CA GLY A 201 -1.72 3.19 3.63
C GLY A 201 -2.52 2.35 2.64
N GLY A 202 -1.82 1.84 1.61
CA GLY A 202 -2.40 0.95 0.59
C GLY A 202 -2.73 1.62 -0.74
N PHE A 203 -1.90 2.59 -1.16
CA PHE A 203 -2.00 3.28 -2.46
C PHE A 203 -3.41 3.73 -2.85
N TRP A 204 -4.19 4.20 -1.86
CA TRP A 204 -5.55 4.71 -2.03
C TRP A 204 -6.57 3.71 -2.61
N GLN A 205 -6.21 2.44 -2.77
CA GLN A 205 -6.98 1.40 -3.46
C GLN A 205 -7.16 0.12 -2.64
N GLU A 206 -6.35 -0.06 -1.60
CA GLU A 206 -6.40 -1.18 -0.67
C GLU A 206 -6.03 -0.73 0.75
N GLY A 207 -6.19 -1.61 1.72
CA GLY A 207 -5.90 -1.35 3.12
C GLY A 207 -7.15 -1.28 4.00
N THR A 208 -6.90 -1.12 5.30
CA THR A 208 -7.93 -1.05 6.33
C THR A 208 -7.46 -0.19 7.50
N SER A 209 -8.42 0.45 8.16
CA SER A 209 -8.22 1.15 9.43
C SER A 209 -7.95 0.19 10.61
N GLN A 210 -8.19 -1.11 10.44
CA GLN A 210 -7.85 -2.12 11.45
C GLN A 210 -6.35 -2.18 11.68
N ILE A 211 -5.98 -2.27 12.95
CA ILE A 211 -4.61 -2.46 13.39
C ILE A 211 -4.61 -3.55 14.47
N ASN A 212 -3.44 -4.15 14.66
CA ASN A 212 -3.20 -5.18 15.65
C ASN A 212 -3.72 -4.76 17.04
N GLY A 213 -4.60 -5.58 17.62
CA GLY A 213 -5.27 -5.28 18.89
C GLY A 213 -4.37 -5.27 20.12
N GLU A 214 -3.24 -5.99 20.10
CA GLU A 214 -2.21 -5.88 21.14
C GLU A 214 -1.51 -4.53 21.07
N ALA A 215 -1.28 -3.99 19.87
CA ALA A 215 -0.77 -2.63 19.68
C ALA A 215 -1.69 -1.58 20.32
N ILE A 216 -2.99 -1.72 20.06
CA ILE A 216 -4.03 -0.85 20.62
C ILE A 216 -4.03 -0.96 22.15
N TYR A 217 -3.92 -2.18 22.67
CA TYR A 217 -3.88 -2.41 24.10
C TYR A 217 -2.70 -1.73 24.77
N ASP A 218 -1.48 -1.94 24.27
CA ASP A 218 -0.26 -1.34 24.81
C ASP A 218 -0.34 0.20 24.83
N LEU A 219 -0.84 0.79 23.74
CA LEU A 219 -1.12 2.23 23.64
C LEU A 219 -2.03 2.73 24.77
N ILE A 220 -3.14 2.02 24.99
CA ILE A 220 -4.17 2.46 25.92
C ILE A 220 -3.74 2.25 27.38
N ASP A 221 -2.98 1.18 27.68
CA ASP A 221 -2.43 0.99 29.02
C ASP A 221 -1.44 2.10 29.41
N GLU A 222 -0.70 2.62 28.42
CA GLU A 222 0.14 3.82 28.53
C GLU A 222 -0.66 5.15 28.54
N GLN A 223 -1.99 5.11 28.68
CA GLN A 223 -2.89 6.28 28.68
C GLN A 223 -2.87 7.08 27.36
N ILE A 224 -2.50 6.44 26.25
CA ILE A 224 -2.59 7.04 24.92
C ILE A 224 -3.89 6.54 24.27
N ARG A 225 -4.83 7.44 24.02
CA ARG A 225 -6.02 7.15 23.23
C ARG A 225 -5.59 6.79 21.82
N PHE A 226 -6.12 5.71 21.26
CA PHE A 226 -5.89 5.36 19.87
C PHE A 226 -7.13 5.70 19.05
N ALA A 227 -6.95 6.37 17.93
CA ALA A 227 -8.00 6.60 16.96
C ALA A 227 -7.50 6.14 15.59
N THR A 228 -8.39 5.60 14.75
CA THR A 228 -8.08 5.21 13.37
C THR A 228 -9.16 5.70 12.42
N LEU A 229 -8.76 6.01 11.18
CA LEU A 229 -9.64 6.48 10.13
C LEU A 229 -9.79 5.42 9.04
N GLU A 230 -11.03 5.05 8.72
CA GLU A 230 -11.36 4.36 7.48
C GLU A 230 -11.89 5.37 6.46
N TYR A 231 -11.41 5.25 5.22
CA TYR A 231 -11.81 6.13 4.11
C TYR A 231 -12.15 5.31 2.84
N ARG A 232 -12.96 5.91 1.95
CA ARG A 232 -13.33 5.30 0.66
C ARG A 232 -12.11 5.25 -0.26
N MET A 233 -12.10 4.31 -1.21
CA MET A 233 -10.93 4.03 -2.03
C MET A 233 -11.23 4.05 -3.53
N ALA A 234 -10.19 4.29 -4.31
CA ALA A 234 -10.23 4.14 -5.75
C ALA A 234 -10.34 2.64 -6.13
N PRO A 235 -10.91 2.32 -7.30
CA PRO A 235 -11.49 3.25 -8.29
C PRO A 235 -12.96 3.60 -8.01
N MET A 236 -13.50 3.25 -6.83
CA MET A 236 -14.91 3.51 -6.50
C MET A 236 -15.19 4.99 -6.24
N VAL A 237 -14.20 5.70 -5.71
CA VAL A 237 -14.21 7.15 -5.54
C VAL A 237 -12.97 7.79 -6.15
N THR A 238 -13.05 9.09 -6.44
CA THR A 238 -11.94 9.90 -6.96
C THR A 238 -10.94 10.28 -5.87
N MET A 239 -9.69 10.60 -6.23
CA MET A 239 -8.69 11.12 -5.29
C MET A 239 -9.20 12.33 -4.49
N GLN A 240 -10.01 13.19 -5.12
CA GLN A 240 -10.64 14.33 -4.46
C GLN A 240 -11.54 13.90 -3.29
N GLU A 241 -12.38 12.90 -3.51
CA GLU A 241 -13.29 12.36 -2.50
C GLU A 241 -12.53 11.67 -1.38
N ILE A 242 -11.45 10.95 -1.68
CA ILE A 242 -10.57 10.34 -0.66
C ILE A 242 -9.95 11.42 0.24
N VAL A 243 -9.40 12.49 -0.36
CA VAL A 243 -8.86 13.62 0.40
C VAL A 243 -9.96 14.29 1.25
N ASN A 244 -11.18 14.42 0.72
CA ASN A 244 -12.30 14.98 1.46
C ASN A 244 -12.71 14.09 2.64
N ASP A 245 -12.73 12.76 2.49
CA ASP A 245 -13.01 11.85 3.60
C ASP A 245 -12.00 12.01 4.74
N VAL A 246 -10.73 12.20 4.41
CA VAL A 246 -9.68 12.43 5.40
C VAL A 246 -9.83 13.79 6.08
N ILE A 247 -10.23 14.83 5.34
CA ILE A 247 -10.57 16.13 5.92
C ILE A 247 -11.72 15.98 6.94
N GLN A 248 -12.80 15.30 6.55
CA GLN A 248 -13.96 15.09 7.43
C GLN A 248 -13.58 14.27 8.67
N GLY A 249 -12.77 13.21 8.52
CA GLY A 249 -12.28 12.40 9.62
C GLY A 249 -11.42 13.18 10.62
N VAL A 250 -10.50 14.01 10.14
CA VAL A 250 -9.67 14.88 10.99
C VAL A 250 -10.53 15.88 11.76
N LEU A 251 -11.45 16.57 11.06
CA LEU A 251 -12.35 17.55 11.68
C LEU A 251 -13.24 16.89 12.74
N LEU A 252 -13.82 15.73 12.44
CA LEU A 252 -14.65 14.97 13.37
C LEU A 252 -13.85 14.57 14.62
N LEU A 253 -12.61 14.08 14.47
CA LEU A 253 -11.82 13.70 15.63
C LEU A 253 -11.48 14.91 16.52
N VAL A 254 -11.13 16.05 15.94
CA VAL A 254 -10.86 17.28 16.72
C VAL A 254 -12.11 17.73 17.46
N GLU A 255 -13.28 17.70 16.80
CA GLU A 255 -14.56 18.04 17.42
C GLU A 255 -14.90 17.11 18.59
N LEU A 256 -14.81 15.79 18.38
CA LEU A 256 -15.04 14.80 19.42
C LEU A 256 -14.03 14.94 20.57
N SER A 257 -12.77 15.24 20.25
CA SER A 257 -11.72 15.44 21.26
C SER A 257 -12.04 16.62 22.17
N ASN A 258 -12.51 17.73 21.60
CA ASN A 258 -12.93 18.91 22.36
C ASN A 258 -14.23 18.71 23.14
N SER A 259 -15.21 18.02 22.57
CA SER A 259 -16.56 17.93 23.14
C SER A 259 -16.77 16.73 24.08
N LYS A 260 -16.03 15.63 23.90
CA LYS A 260 -16.28 14.36 24.59
C LYS A 260 -15.05 13.75 25.28
N TYR A 261 -13.85 14.04 24.80
CA TYR A 261 -12.64 13.27 25.19
C TYR A 261 -11.55 14.10 25.88
N GLY A 262 -11.93 15.23 26.48
CA GLY A 262 -11.08 15.99 27.40
C GLY A 262 -9.93 16.76 26.74
N SER A 263 -9.99 17.01 25.43
CA SER A 263 -9.04 17.85 24.69
C SER A 263 -7.57 17.45 24.81
N ALA A 264 -7.29 16.15 24.97
CA ALA A 264 -5.91 15.65 24.94
C ALA A 264 -5.24 15.97 23.58
N PRO A 265 -3.94 16.31 23.55
CA PRO A 265 -3.22 16.62 22.32
C PRO A 265 -3.26 15.46 21.32
N ILE A 266 -3.43 15.79 20.05
CA ILE A 266 -3.54 14.82 18.95
C ILE A 266 -2.22 14.74 18.19
N TYR A 267 -1.75 13.52 17.98
CA TYR A 267 -0.59 13.17 17.18
C TYR A 267 -1.10 12.35 15.99
N VAL A 268 -1.17 12.97 14.81
CA VAL A 268 -1.67 12.31 13.61
C VAL A 268 -0.52 11.54 12.95
N VAL A 269 -0.72 10.24 12.75
CA VAL A 269 0.25 9.32 12.16
C VAL A 269 -0.32 8.77 10.88
N GLY A 270 0.40 8.95 9.77
CA GLY A 270 0.02 8.40 8.48
C GLY A 270 1.08 7.44 7.99
N HIS A 271 0.65 6.35 7.36
CA HIS A 271 1.55 5.42 6.68
C HIS A 271 1.34 5.44 5.17
N SER A 272 2.42 5.56 4.39
CA SER A 272 2.39 5.45 2.93
C SER A 272 1.38 6.44 2.31
N ALA A 273 0.34 5.95 1.65
CA ALA A 273 -0.79 6.76 1.17
C ALA A 273 -1.46 7.59 2.28
N GLY A 274 -1.53 7.10 3.52
CA GLY A 274 -2.06 7.85 4.66
C GLY A 274 -1.19 9.04 5.05
N ALA A 275 0.14 8.93 4.95
CA ALA A 275 1.05 10.07 5.17
C ALA A 275 0.87 11.15 4.11
N HIS A 276 0.66 10.73 2.85
CA HIS A 276 0.27 11.61 1.76
C HIS A 276 -1.06 12.33 2.06
N LEU A 277 -2.07 11.57 2.46
CA LEU A 277 -3.42 12.09 2.72
C LEU A 277 -3.45 13.09 3.89
N ILE A 278 -2.65 12.88 4.94
CA ILE A 278 -2.48 13.87 6.00
C ILE A 278 -2.02 15.21 5.42
N CYS A 279 -0.97 15.22 4.60
CA CYS A 279 -0.47 16.46 4.02
C CYS A 279 -1.52 17.14 3.14
N MET A 280 -2.21 16.38 2.29
CA MET A 280 -3.26 16.93 1.42
C MET A 280 -4.48 17.46 2.19
N ALA A 281 -4.81 16.85 3.33
CA ALA A 281 -5.93 17.28 4.16
C ALA A 281 -5.56 18.54 4.97
N LEU A 282 -4.39 18.55 5.62
CA LEU A 282 -3.94 19.69 6.41
C LEU A 282 -3.71 20.95 5.56
N SER A 283 -3.32 20.81 4.28
CA SER A 283 -3.22 21.95 3.36
C SER A 283 -4.56 22.66 3.08
N LYS A 284 -5.69 21.98 3.37
CA LYS A 284 -7.05 22.45 3.06
C LYS A 284 -7.88 22.79 4.29
N ILE A 285 -7.46 22.38 5.49
CA ILE A 285 -8.18 22.66 6.73
C ILE A 285 -7.72 24.00 7.30
N LYS A 286 -8.65 24.80 7.82
CA LYS A 286 -8.32 26.07 8.48
C LYS A 286 -7.61 25.82 9.81
N ASN A 287 -6.59 26.63 10.11
CA ASN A 287 -5.72 26.46 11.29
C ASN A 287 -6.49 26.38 12.63
N GLU A 288 -7.55 27.19 12.79
CA GLU A 288 -8.41 27.19 13.99
C GLU A 288 -9.08 25.84 14.28
N GLN A 289 -9.30 25.02 13.24
CA GLN A 289 -9.89 23.69 13.32
C GLN A 289 -8.85 22.60 13.63
N LEU A 290 -7.56 22.96 13.73
CA LEU A 290 -6.43 22.04 13.99
C LEU A 290 -5.80 22.28 15.37
N SER A 291 -6.50 23.00 16.25
CA SER A 291 -5.98 23.50 17.54
C SER A 291 -5.44 22.44 18.50
N LEU A 292 -5.90 21.20 18.39
CA LEU A 292 -5.43 20.08 19.21
C LEU A 292 -4.26 19.31 18.59
N ILE A 293 -3.93 19.52 17.31
CA ILE A 293 -2.84 18.78 16.65
C ILE A 293 -1.50 19.32 17.14
N ARG A 294 -0.74 18.45 17.81
CA ARG A 294 0.61 18.74 18.34
C ARG A 294 1.70 17.95 17.65
N GLY A 295 1.35 16.85 16.99
CA GLY A 295 2.29 16.04 16.24
C GLY A 295 1.74 15.60 14.89
N ILE A 296 2.62 15.59 13.90
CA ILE A 296 2.40 15.04 12.57
C ILE A 296 3.53 14.05 12.31
N VAL A 297 3.19 12.78 12.12
CA VAL A 297 4.15 11.69 11.90
C VAL A 297 3.87 11.06 10.55
N LEU A 298 4.80 11.22 9.63
CA LEU A 298 4.69 10.80 8.25
C LEU A 298 5.60 9.61 8.01
N LEU A 299 5.03 8.41 8.05
CA LEU A 299 5.74 7.14 7.85
C LEU A 299 5.73 6.78 6.37
N SER A 300 6.89 6.87 5.72
CA SER A 300 7.17 6.34 4.38
C SER A 300 6.18 6.80 3.30
N GLY A 301 5.81 8.09 3.32
CA GLY A 301 4.81 8.64 2.41
C GLY A 301 5.26 8.80 0.96
N VAL A 302 4.29 8.97 0.07
CA VAL A 302 4.52 9.30 -1.34
C VAL A 302 3.96 10.69 -1.64
N TYR A 303 4.82 11.66 -1.84
CA TYR A 303 4.47 13.10 -1.87
C TYR A 303 4.56 13.75 -3.25
N ASN A 304 5.25 13.11 -4.19
CA ASN A 304 5.18 13.38 -5.62
C ASN A 304 4.61 12.16 -6.33
N LEU A 305 3.41 12.31 -6.91
CA LEU A 305 2.65 11.27 -7.58
C LEU A 305 3.00 11.13 -9.06
N GLN A 306 3.72 12.09 -9.67
CA GLN A 306 4.03 12.06 -11.10
C GLN A 306 4.71 10.75 -11.56
N PRO A 307 5.67 10.17 -10.79
CA PRO A 307 6.28 8.90 -11.18
C PRO A 307 5.30 7.72 -11.25
N LEU A 308 4.14 7.82 -10.59
CA LEU A 308 3.14 6.77 -10.55
C LEU A 308 2.20 6.78 -11.75
N VAL A 309 2.09 7.88 -12.51
CA VAL A 309 1.06 8.06 -13.55
C VAL A 309 1.03 6.89 -14.55
N LYS A 310 2.20 6.41 -14.98
CA LYS A 310 2.34 5.32 -15.97
C LYS A 310 2.57 3.94 -15.36
N SER A 311 2.36 3.80 -14.06
CA SER A 311 2.55 2.53 -13.32
C SER A 311 1.23 1.77 -13.15
N TYR A 312 1.30 0.49 -12.81
CA TYR A 312 0.11 -0.27 -12.38
C TYR A 312 -0.65 0.40 -11.23
N ILE A 313 0.05 1.13 -10.34
CA ILE A 313 -0.54 1.86 -9.22
C ILE A 313 -1.37 3.04 -9.74
N GLY A 314 -0.79 3.86 -10.62
CA GLY A 314 -1.47 4.99 -11.24
C GLY A 314 -2.69 4.55 -12.04
N ASN A 315 -2.56 3.46 -12.80
CA ASN A 315 -3.67 2.88 -13.57
C ASN A 315 -4.84 2.46 -12.66
N ALA A 316 -4.55 1.80 -11.54
CA ALA A 316 -5.60 1.30 -10.65
C ALA A 316 -6.39 2.42 -9.96
N VAL A 317 -5.75 3.57 -9.70
CA VAL A 317 -6.42 4.75 -9.14
C VAL A 317 -6.84 5.77 -10.19
N ARG A 318 -6.71 5.44 -11.49
CA ARG A 318 -7.00 6.31 -12.65
C ARG A 318 -6.27 7.67 -12.57
N LEU A 319 -5.01 7.64 -12.13
CA LEU A 319 -4.18 8.82 -11.95
C LEU A 319 -3.81 9.44 -13.31
N THR A 320 -4.25 10.67 -13.56
CA THR A 320 -3.80 11.47 -14.71
C THR A 320 -2.59 12.34 -14.33
N GLU A 321 -1.87 12.87 -15.31
CA GLU A 321 -0.79 13.86 -15.08
C GLU A 321 -1.30 15.09 -14.33
N GLU A 322 -2.51 15.56 -14.65
CA GLU A 322 -3.17 16.68 -13.97
C GLU A 322 -3.46 16.36 -12.51
N MET A 323 -4.06 15.19 -12.24
CA MET A 323 -4.31 14.74 -10.87
C MET A 323 -3.00 14.55 -10.10
N ALA A 324 -1.95 14.05 -10.74
CA ALA A 324 -0.65 13.88 -10.10
C ALA A 324 -0.06 15.23 -9.68
N LEU A 325 -0.19 16.29 -10.49
CA LEU A 325 0.22 17.64 -10.09
C LEU A 325 -0.67 18.20 -8.97
N GLN A 326 -1.99 18.05 -9.10
CA GLN A 326 -2.95 18.61 -8.14
C GLN A 326 -2.89 17.93 -6.76
N TYR A 327 -2.63 16.62 -6.72
CA TYR A 327 -2.65 15.81 -5.50
C TYR A 327 -1.26 15.38 -5.05
N SER A 328 -0.20 16.09 -5.44
CA SER A 328 1.13 15.89 -4.86
C SER A 328 1.40 16.93 -3.76
N PRO A 329 1.53 16.52 -2.48
CA PRO A 329 1.88 17.43 -1.39
C PRO A 329 3.11 18.29 -1.66
N ILE A 330 4.07 17.81 -2.45
CA ILE A 330 5.30 18.56 -2.76
C ILE A 330 5.04 19.87 -3.51
N PHE A 331 3.86 20.05 -4.10
CA PHE A 331 3.48 21.29 -4.80
C PHE A 331 2.57 22.21 -3.98
N GLU A 332 2.15 21.79 -2.79
CA GLU A 332 1.36 22.62 -1.89
C GLU A 332 2.26 23.66 -1.21
N THR A 333 1.84 24.93 -1.18
CA THR A 333 2.63 26.02 -0.59
C THR A 333 2.50 26.12 0.92
N GLN A 334 1.42 25.57 1.47
CA GLN A 334 1.11 25.58 2.88
C GLN A 334 0.44 24.26 3.26
N ILE A 335 1.14 23.45 4.06
CA ILE A 335 0.67 22.14 4.52
C ILE A 335 0.51 22.14 6.04
N LEU A 336 1.48 22.73 6.73
CA LEU A 336 1.51 22.68 8.19
C LEU A 336 0.59 23.74 8.80
N PRO A 337 -0.10 23.41 9.90
CA PRO A 337 -0.89 24.38 10.66
C PRO A 337 -0.06 25.64 10.99
N GLN A 338 -0.67 26.82 10.82
CA GLN A 338 -0.09 28.06 11.33
C GLN A 338 -0.44 28.21 12.80
N MET A 339 0.59 28.29 13.64
CA MET A 339 0.46 28.64 15.05
C MET A 339 0.58 30.16 15.16
N ASN A 340 -0.55 30.86 15.36
CA ASN A 340 -0.57 32.33 15.44
C ASN A 340 -0.26 32.88 16.84
N ASP A 341 -0.03 32.01 17.83
CA ASP A 341 0.13 32.42 19.21
C ASP A 341 1.35 31.74 19.86
N ASN A 342 2.21 32.55 20.48
CA ASN A 342 3.37 32.13 21.25
C ASN A 342 2.99 31.34 22.53
N SER A 343 1.69 31.25 22.84
CA SER A 343 1.15 30.49 23.98
C SER A 343 1.00 28.98 23.72
N MET A 344 1.12 28.54 22.47
CA MET A 344 0.89 27.15 22.06
C MET A 344 2.20 26.34 22.06
N PRO A 345 2.24 25.12 22.64
CA PRO A 345 3.42 24.25 22.56
C PRO A 345 3.77 23.92 21.11
N ASN A 346 5.07 23.70 20.88
CA ASN A 346 5.65 23.51 19.55
C ASN A 346 4.97 22.36 18.77
N LEU A 347 4.59 22.60 17.51
CA LEU A 347 4.17 21.55 16.58
C LEU A 347 5.37 20.69 16.22
N LYS A 348 5.26 19.39 16.37
CA LYS A 348 6.31 18.45 15.97
C LYS A 348 5.94 17.75 14.68
N VAL A 349 6.87 17.72 13.74
CA VAL A 349 6.71 17.05 12.46
C VAL A 349 7.85 16.05 12.27
N LEU A 350 7.51 14.78 12.17
CA LEU A 350 8.44 13.68 12.02
C LEU A 350 8.23 13.05 10.66
N LEU A 351 9.27 13.01 9.83
CA LEU A 351 9.28 12.21 8.61
C LEU A 351 10.16 10.99 8.84
N ILE A 352 9.64 9.80 8.60
CA ILE A 352 10.31 8.55 8.93
C ILE A 352 10.24 7.62 7.73
N VAL A 353 11.36 7.01 7.36
CA VAL A 353 11.45 5.98 6.32
C VAL A 353 12.28 4.81 6.85
N GLY A 354 11.93 3.58 6.50
CA GLY A 354 12.69 2.39 6.85
C GLY A 354 14.06 2.34 6.16
N GLU A 355 15.07 1.84 6.86
CA GLU A 355 16.40 1.62 6.29
C GLU A 355 16.36 0.67 5.09
N ASN A 356 15.50 -0.35 5.16
CA ASN A 356 15.34 -1.41 4.16
C ASN A 356 14.26 -1.09 3.12
N GLU A 357 13.86 0.17 2.97
CA GLU A 357 12.97 0.60 1.88
C GLU A 357 13.73 0.93 0.59
N SER A 358 12.97 1.05 -0.50
CA SER A 358 13.49 1.47 -1.80
C SER A 358 14.05 2.89 -1.79
N ASP A 359 14.89 3.19 -2.78
CA ASP A 359 15.41 4.55 -2.97
C ASP A 359 14.28 5.53 -3.27
N ALA A 360 13.22 5.11 -3.99
CA ALA A 360 12.07 5.99 -4.23
C ALA A 360 11.37 6.44 -2.94
N PHE A 361 11.12 5.56 -1.96
CA PHE A 361 10.51 5.98 -0.69
C PHE A 361 11.44 6.90 0.12
N LYS A 362 12.75 6.64 0.08
CA LYS A 362 13.77 7.49 0.71
C LYS A 362 13.82 8.87 0.05
N ASP A 363 13.78 8.94 -1.29
CA ASP A 363 13.80 10.18 -2.05
C ASP A 363 12.52 11.00 -1.88
N GLN A 364 11.36 10.34 -1.82
CA GLN A 364 10.08 10.97 -1.48
C GLN A 364 10.14 11.62 -0.09
N THR A 365 10.62 10.87 0.90
CA THR A 365 10.78 11.35 2.28
C THR A 365 11.77 12.53 2.36
N ASN A 366 12.91 12.42 1.67
CA ASN A 366 13.92 13.49 1.60
C ASN A 366 13.38 14.76 0.95
N SER A 367 12.66 14.62 -0.16
CA SER A 367 12.08 15.74 -0.90
C SER A 367 11.03 16.46 -0.06
N MET A 368 10.15 15.71 0.59
CA MET A 368 9.13 16.26 1.47
C MET A 368 9.74 16.95 2.69
N TYR A 369 10.76 16.36 3.31
CA TYR A 369 11.47 17.00 4.44
C TYR A 369 12.05 18.36 4.04
N ASN A 370 12.74 18.42 2.89
CA ASN A 370 13.30 19.67 2.38
C ASN A 370 12.22 20.70 2.05
N HIS A 371 11.07 20.25 1.54
CA HIS A 371 9.93 21.11 1.26
C HIS A 371 9.34 21.72 2.54
N LEU A 372 9.08 20.91 3.56
CA LEU A 372 8.57 21.39 4.85
C LEU A 372 9.58 22.28 5.58
N LEU A 373 10.87 22.00 5.48
CA LEU A 373 11.90 22.89 6.01
C LEU A 373 11.84 24.28 5.36
N ARG A 374 11.64 24.36 4.04
CA ARG A 374 11.46 25.64 3.34
C ARG A 374 10.18 26.33 3.80
N GLU A 375 9.08 25.61 3.90
CA GLU A 375 7.81 26.12 4.40
C GLU A 375 7.96 26.75 5.79
N VAL A 376 8.67 26.09 6.72
CA VAL A 376 8.87 26.61 8.08
C VAL A 376 9.94 27.69 8.17
N SER A 377 10.98 27.65 7.33
CA SER A 377 12.03 28.69 7.31
C SER A 377 11.51 30.09 6.99
N THR A 378 10.32 30.17 6.38
CA THR A 378 9.64 31.43 6.07
C THR A 378 8.68 31.89 7.18
N ARG A 379 8.57 31.13 8.28
CA ARG A 379 7.62 31.37 9.38
C ARG A 379 8.34 31.74 10.67
N ASN A 380 7.77 32.69 11.42
CA ASN A 380 8.15 32.95 12.80
C ASN A 380 7.44 31.94 13.72
N GLY A 381 8.14 30.93 14.22
CA GLY A 381 7.69 30.17 15.39
C GLY A 381 7.77 28.63 15.35
N ALA A 382 7.99 28.07 16.54
CA ALA A 382 7.42 26.87 17.17
C ALA A 382 7.15 25.57 16.36
N ILE A 383 7.71 25.36 15.18
CA ILE A 383 7.60 24.07 14.47
C ILE A 383 8.95 23.35 14.50
N ILE A 384 8.98 22.15 15.08
CA ILE A 384 10.16 21.29 15.13
C ILE A 384 9.99 20.20 14.08
N ILE A 385 10.77 20.27 13.00
CA ILE A 385 10.77 19.24 11.95
C ILE A 385 12.03 18.38 12.09
N SER A 386 11.84 17.07 12.15
CA SER A 386 12.92 16.09 12.12
C SER A 386 12.65 15.00 11.09
N LYS A 387 13.74 14.44 10.55
CA LYS A 387 13.71 13.30 9.63
C LYS A 387 14.52 12.18 10.23
N HIS A 388 14.00 10.97 10.16
CA HIS A 388 14.65 9.78 10.70
C HIS A 388 14.65 8.63 9.69
N VAL A 389 15.67 7.79 9.78
CA VAL A 389 15.71 6.50 9.10
C VAL A 389 15.56 5.43 10.17
N ALA A 390 14.51 4.63 10.11
CA ALA A 390 14.20 3.62 11.10
C ALA A 390 15.13 2.40 10.87
N PRO A 391 16.04 2.08 11.81
CA PRO A 391 17.06 1.04 11.60
C PRO A 391 16.42 -0.34 11.44
N ALA A 392 16.90 -1.11 10.46
CA ALA A 392 16.44 -2.45 10.10
C ALA A 392 14.94 -2.59 9.72
N GLU A 393 14.15 -1.51 9.76
CA GLU A 393 12.74 -1.53 9.38
C GLU A 393 12.58 -1.42 7.86
N ASP A 394 11.54 -2.06 7.33
CA ASP A 394 11.04 -1.88 5.98
C ASP A 394 9.66 -1.18 6.00
N HIS A 395 9.07 -1.00 4.81
CA HIS A 395 7.84 -0.26 4.63
C HIS A 395 6.66 -0.81 5.45
N LEU A 396 6.60 -2.12 5.68
CA LEU A 396 5.53 -2.79 6.42
C LEU A 396 5.90 -2.95 7.90
N SER A 397 7.13 -3.38 8.18
CA SER A 397 7.58 -3.60 9.55
C SER A 397 7.62 -2.29 10.35
N LEU A 398 7.83 -1.15 9.69
CA LEU A 398 7.74 0.17 10.32
C LEU A 398 6.38 0.41 10.99
N VAL A 399 5.27 -0.02 10.36
CA VAL A 399 3.94 0.06 10.98
C VAL A 399 3.81 -0.99 12.09
N GLN A 400 4.34 -2.20 11.88
CA GLN A 400 4.34 -3.25 12.91
C GLN A 400 5.11 -2.85 14.17
N SER A 401 6.10 -1.98 14.03
CA SER A 401 6.84 -1.35 15.11
C SER A 401 5.92 -0.63 16.10
N LEU A 402 4.72 -0.19 15.71
CA LEU A 402 3.72 0.38 16.63
C LEU A 402 3.25 -0.62 17.71
N SER A 403 3.34 -1.93 17.48
CA SER A 403 2.86 -2.98 18.42
C SER A 403 3.74 -3.23 19.63
N ASN A 404 4.91 -2.60 19.73
CA ASN A 404 5.86 -2.94 20.79
C ASN A 404 6.41 -1.67 21.43
N SER A 405 6.07 -1.42 22.70
CA SER A 405 6.54 -0.24 23.45
C SER A 405 8.06 -0.06 23.48
N GLN A 406 8.83 -1.14 23.27
CA GLN A 406 10.29 -1.11 23.20
C GLN A 406 10.86 -0.92 21.80
N SER A 407 10.01 -0.90 20.77
CA SER A 407 10.42 -0.65 19.40
C SER A 407 11.01 0.74 19.24
N TRP A 408 11.79 0.91 18.17
CA TRP A 408 12.40 2.18 17.86
C TRP A 408 11.35 3.26 17.59
N LEU A 409 10.29 2.95 16.82
CA LEU A 409 9.23 3.91 16.51
C LEU A 409 8.44 4.31 17.76
N ARG A 410 8.10 3.36 18.63
CA ARG A 410 7.32 3.65 19.85
C ARG A 410 8.07 4.52 20.83
N LYS A 411 9.38 4.30 21.00
CA LYS A 411 10.25 5.17 21.81
C LYS A 411 10.28 6.59 21.26
N LEU A 412 10.48 6.75 19.95
CA LEU A 412 10.49 8.06 19.30
C LEU A 412 9.13 8.78 19.43
N LEU A 413 8.02 8.07 19.25
CA LEU A 413 6.67 8.64 19.44
C LEU A 413 6.46 9.09 20.88
N LYS A 414 6.89 8.30 21.87
CA LYS A 414 6.78 8.65 23.28
C LYS A 414 7.59 9.89 23.62
N GLU A 415 8.85 9.96 23.17
CA GLU A 415 9.69 11.16 23.32
C GLU A 415 9.04 12.39 22.66
N CYS A 416 8.43 12.21 21.49
CA CYS A 416 7.68 13.25 20.79
C CYS A 416 6.45 13.72 21.59
N MET A 417 5.79 12.84 22.35
CA MET A 417 4.61 13.19 23.16
C MET A 417 4.94 13.80 24.52
N GLU A 418 6.09 13.45 25.10
CA GLU A 418 6.51 13.88 26.44
C GLU A 418 7.31 15.19 26.46
N SER A 419 8.01 15.51 25.36
CA SER A 419 8.75 16.78 25.22
C SER A 419 7.85 17.96 24.83
#